data_AF-A0A5K1H131-F1
#
_entry.id   AF-A0A5K1H131-F1
#
_cell.length_a   1.000
_cell.length_b   1.000
_cell.length_c   1.000
_cell.angle_alpha   90.00
_cell.angle_beta   90.00
_cell.angle_gamma   90.00
#
_symmetry.space_group_name_H-M   'P 1'
#
loop_
_entity.id
_entity.type
_entity.pdbx_description
1 polymer ?
#
loop_
_entity_poly.entity_id
_entity_poly.type
_entity_poly.pdbx_seq_one_letter_code
_entity_poly.pdbx_strand_id
1 'polypeptide(L)'
;MGMGWLAFSLFISLLFFFFSLRRRREENLPPGPRGWPIVGNIFQLGSKPHAALASLARTHGPLISLRLGTQRVVVASSPSAASLVLKTHDHSLSYRALPQGGKFPEYANHSLVWADCTDSWKQLRTICRTQLFSRKMVDDGANLRQQKVEEMVGRLRSTEGKATNVAEVVFDTIFDMLASCIFSEDAEAALGSVTKMKGLTRKLIGFVTKPNVSDYFPVVAGIDIQGIRRKSRAYTLQVYEVWEGILAKRKEQRGDGAVMVKDNDFLDVLLSSGFSDLQIKAVLL
;
A
#
# COMPACT_ATOMS: atom_id res chain seq x y z
N MET A 1 9.57 -49.77 -13.30
CA MET A 1 9.35 -48.31 -13.17
C MET A 1 8.12 -47.89 -12.35
N GLY A 2 7.29 -48.80 -11.79
CA GLY A 2 6.04 -48.44 -11.09
C GLY A 2 6.11 -48.27 -9.55
N MET A 3 7.07 -48.89 -8.87
CA MET A 3 7.09 -48.90 -7.39
C MET A 3 7.45 -47.55 -6.74
N GLY A 4 8.28 -46.73 -7.40
CA GLY A 4 8.63 -45.40 -6.90
C GLY A 4 7.44 -44.45 -6.85
N TRP A 5 6.52 -44.56 -7.81
CA TRP A 5 5.31 -43.74 -7.86
C TRP A 5 4.31 -44.10 -6.76
N LEU A 6 4.16 -45.39 -6.45
CA LEU A 6 3.31 -45.86 -5.36
C LEU A 6 3.87 -45.40 -4.01
N ALA A 7 5.17 -45.58 -3.75
CA ALA A 7 5.80 -45.14 -2.51
C ALA A 7 5.70 -43.61 -2.32
N PHE A 8 5.89 -42.84 -3.40
CA PHE A 8 5.74 -41.38 -3.37
C PHE A 8 4.30 -40.95 -3.11
N SER A 9 3.32 -41.58 -3.77
CA SER A 9 1.89 -41.32 -3.54
C SER A 9 1.48 -41.64 -2.09
N LEU A 10 1.95 -42.77 -1.56
CA LEU A 10 1.67 -43.21 -0.18
C LEU A 10 2.31 -42.26 0.83
N PHE A 11 3.52 -41.78 0.56
CA PHE A 11 4.19 -40.77 1.37
C PHE A 11 3.44 -39.44 1.39
N ILE A 12 2.98 -38.95 0.23
CA ILE A 12 2.15 -37.73 0.14
C ILE A 12 0.83 -37.92 0.89
N SER A 13 0.19 -39.08 0.74
CA SER A 13 -1.08 -39.39 1.43
C SER A 13 -0.91 -39.42 2.95
N LEU A 14 0.17 -40.04 3.44
CA LEU A 14 0.52 -40.04 4.86
C LEU A 14 0.81 -38.63 5.36
N LEU A 15 1.61 -37.84 4.64
CA LEU A 15 1.84 -36.43 5.00
C LEU A 15 0.52 -35.66 5.09
N PHE A 16 -0.35 -35.78 4.09
CA PHE A 16 -1.66 -35.13 4.09
C PHE A 16 -2.51 -35.57 5.29
N PHE A 17 -2.52 -36.87 5.58
CA PHE A 17 -3.22 -37.44 6.73
C PHE A 17 -2.69 -36.88 8.06
N PHE A 18 -1.37 -36.88 8.28
CA PHE A 18 -0.75 -36.31 9.48
C PHE A 18 -1.02 -34.80 9.62
N PHE A 19 -0.94 -34.03 8.51
CA PHE A 19 -1.29 -32.61 8.53
C PHE A 19 -2.79 -32.37 8.78
N SER A 20 -3.65 -33.28 8.34
CA SER A 20 -5.10 -33.21 8.60
C SER A 20 -5.42 -33.49 10.08
N LEU A 21 -4.74 -34.45 10.69
CA LEU A 21 -4.89 -34.82 12.11
C LEU A 21 -4.34 -33.76 13.06
N ARG A 22 -3.27 -33.06 12.68
CA ARG A 22 -2.66 -31.99 13.51
C ARG A 22 -3.49 -30.70 13.53
N ARG A 23 -4.65 -30.67 12.87
CA ARG A 23 -5.58 -29.54 12.96
C ARG A 23 -6.25 -29.52 14.32
N ARG A 24 -5.68 -28.74 15.23
CA ARG A 24 -6.40 -28.34 16.45
C ARG A 24 -7.67 -27.60 16.03
N ARG A 25 -8.81 -28.06 16.55
CA ARG A 25 -10.05 -27.29 16.56
C ARG A 25 -9.82 -26.18 17.58
N GLU A 26 -9.48 -24.99 17.09
CA GLU A 26 -9.36 -23.84 17.95
C GLU A 26 -10.77 -23.37 18.29
N GLU A 27 -11.12 -23.51 19.57
CA GLU A 27 -12.35 -22.98 20.13
C GLU A 27 -12.28 -21.45 20.07
N ASN A 28 -13.41 -20.81 19.73
CA ASN A 28 -13.60 -19.35 19.66
C ASN A 28 -13.15 -18.62 18.37
N LEU A 29 -12.95 -19.32 17.25
CA LEU A 29 -12.79 -18.65 15.96
C LEU A 29 -14.14 -18.40 15.26
N PRO A 30 -14.29 -17.26 14.53
CA PRO A 30 -15.39 -17.08 13.60
C PRO A 30 -15.48 -18.23 12.60
N PRO A 31 -16.69 -18.56 12.10
CA PRO A 31 -16.88 -19.63 11.11
C PRO A 31 -16.11 -19.37 9.82
N GLY A 32 -15.95 -20.38 8.97
CA GLY A 32 -15.30 -20.18 7.67
C GLY A 32 -15.15 -21.46 6.86
N PRO A 33 -14.79 -21.33 5.57
CA PRO A 33 -14.57 -22.49 4.72
C PRO A 33 -13.37 -23.31 5.21
N ARG A 34 -13.47 -24.63 5.07
CA ARG A 34 -12.34 -25.52 5.37
C ARG A 34 -11.22 -25.26 4.37
N GLY A 35 -10.07 -24.82 4.87
CA GLY A 35 -8.85 -24.67 4.07
C GLY A 35 -8.21 -26.03 3.76
N TRP A 36 -7.31 -26.07 2.78
CA TRP A 36 -6.50 -27.24 2.45
C TRP A 36 -5.26 -27.34 3.36
N PRO A 37 -4.65 -28.52 3.54
CA PRO A 37 -3.39 -28.65 4.28
C PRO A 37 -2.31 -27.74 3.71
N ILE A 38 -1.48 -27.17 4.60
CA ILE A 38 -0.35 -26.27 4.31
C ILE A 38 -0.76 -24.91 3.71
N VAL A 39 -1.49 -24.89 2.60
CA VAL A 39 -1.85 -23.68 1.84
C VAL A 39 -3.11 -22.96 2.35
N GLY A 40 -3.95 -23.64 3.12
CA GLY A 40 -5.19 -23.08 3.64
C GLY A 40 -6.19 -22.76 2.53
N ASN A 41 -6.74 -21.55 2.55
CA ASN A 41 -7.80 -21.06 1.66
C ASN A 41 -7.27 -20.26 0.46
N ILE A 42 -5.95 -20.18 0.23
CA ILE A 42 -5.36 -19.36 -0.86
C ILE A 42 -6.03 -19.66 -2.21
N PHE A 43 -6.16 -20.93 -2.57
CA PHE A 43 -6.72 -21.33 -3.87
C PHE A 43 -8.23 -21.15 -3.98
N GLN A 44 -8.93 -20.98 -2.86
CA GLN A 44 -10.37 -20.69 -2.85
C GLN A 44 -10.66 -19.21 -3.18
N LEU A 45 -9.66 -18.33 -3.11
CA LEU A 45 -9.83 -16.90 -3.41
C LEU A 45 -9.74 -16.58 -4.91
N GLY A 46 -9.07 -17.43 -5.69
CA GLY A 46 -8.92 -17.27 -7.14
C GLY A 46 -8.28 -15.93 -7.56
N SER A 47 -8.60 -15.47 -8.77
CA SER A 47 -8.08 -14.22 -9.33
C SER A 47 -8.80 -12.96 -8.82
N LYS A 48 -9.98 -13.12 -8.22
CA LYS A 48 -10.80 -12.01 -7.68
C LYS A 48 -11.06 -12.24 -6.19
N PRO A 49 -10.04 -12.05 -5.33
CA PRO A 49 -10.14 -12.38 -3.91
C PRO A 49 -11.28 -11.66 -3.21
N HIS A 50 -11.51 -10.38 -3.51
CA HIS A 50 -12.63 -9.61 -2.94
C HIS A 50 -14.02 -10.21 -3.27
N ALA A 51 -14.22 -10.71 -4.49
CA ALA A 51 -15.49 -11.34 -4.89
C ALA A 51 -15.67 -12.72 -4.24
N ALA A 52 -14.60 -13.50 -4.14
CA ALA A 52 -14.61 -14.78 -3.43
C ALA A 52 -14.92 -14.58 -1.94
N LEU A 53 -14.28 -13.59 -1.30
CA LEU A 53 -14.55 -13.22 0.10
C LEU A 53 -16.02 -12.83 0.32
N ALA A 54 -16.58 -12.00 -0.57
CA ALA A 54 -18.00 -11.64 -0.50
C ALA A 54 -18.92 -12.88 -0.62
N SER A 55 -18.60 -13.83 -1.49
CA SER A 55 -19.37 -15.07 -1.62
C SER A 55 -19.25 -15.97 -0.39
N LEU A 56 -18.06 -16.07 0.20
CA LEU A 56 -17.82 -16.81 1.44
C LEU A 56 -18.58 -16.20 2.61
N ALA A 57 -18.61 -14.87 2.71
CA ALA A 57 -19.35 -14.16 3.75
C ALA A 57 -20.87 -14.41 3.66
N ARG A 58 -21.45 -14.48 2.45
CA ARG A 58 -22.86 -14.86 2.28
C ARG A 58 -23.16 -16.27 2.81
N THR A 59 -22.18 -17.18 2.79
CA THR A 59 -22.37 -18.58 3.18
C THR A 59 -22.06 -18.82 4.66
N HIS A 60 -21.02 -18.18 5.18
CA HIS A 60 -20.50 -18.44 6.53
C HIS A 60 -20.83 -17.34 7.53
N GLY A 61 -21.35 -16.21 7.08
CA GLY A 61 -21.75 -15.09 7.93
C GLY A 61 -20.85 -13.86 7.82
N PRO A 62 -21.16 -12.81 8.58
CA PRO A 62 -20.55 -11.48 8.43
C PRO A 62 -19.10 -11.38 8.92
N LEU A 63 -18.63 -12.35 9.72
CA LEU A 63 -17.27 -12.41 10.24
C LEU A 63 -16.76 -13.83 9.99
N ILE A 64 -15.75 -13.96 9.12
CA ILE A 64 -15.23 -15.28 8.71
C ILE A 64 -13.75 -15.43 9.01
N SER A 65 -13.33 -16.64 9.34
CA SER A 65 -11.92 -17.01 9.52
C SER A 65 -11.39 -17.76 8.31
N LEU A 66 -10.22 -17.34 7.83
CA LEU A 66 -9.47 -17.95 6.76
C LEU A 66 -8.03 -18.20 7.19
N ARG A 67 -7.37 -19.12 6.50
CA ARG A 67 -5.95 -19.38 6.62
C ARG A 67 -5.28 -19.17 5.27
N LEU A 68 -4.37 -18.23 5.14
CA LEU A 68 -3.60 -18.00 3.93
C LEU A 68 -2.18 -18.52 4.15
N GLY A 69 -1.92 -19.76 3.73
CA GLY A 69 -0.67 -20.47 4.07
C GLY A 69 -0.59 -20.78 5.56
N THR A 70 0.37 -20.17 6.26
CA THR A 70 0.49 -20.24 7.72
C THR A 70 -0.18 -19.05 8.43
N GLN A 71 -0.60 -18.01 7.69
CA GLN A 71 -1.23 -16.84 8.28
C GLN A 71 -2.73 -17.05 8.52
N ARG A 72 -3.25 -16.51 9.62
CA ARG A 72 -4.68 -16.46 9.90
C ARG A 72 -5.22 -15.08 9.55
N VAL A 73 -6.35 -15.04 8.85
CA VAL A 73 -7.01 -13.81 8.43
C VAL A 73 -8.47 -13.88 8.84
N VAL A 74 -8.95 -12.85 9.53
CA VAL A 74 -10.37 -12.67 9.84
C VAL A 74 -10.91 -11.59 8.91
N VAL A 75 -12.06 -11.84 8.28
CA VAL A 75 -12.67 -10.93 7.31
C VAL A 75 -14.03 -10.48 7.82
N ALA A 76 -14.18 -9.17 8.03
CA ALA A 76 -15.45 -8.53 8.38
C ALA A 76 -16.15 -8.03 7.11
N SER A 77 -17.37 -8.51 6.86
CA SER A 77 -18.12 -8.32 5.60
C SER A 77 -19.52 -7.75 5.80
N SER A 78 -19.75 -7.04 6.91
CA SER A 78 -20.99 -6.31 7.18
C SER A 78 -20.70 -5.00 7.93
N PRO A 79 -21.61 -4.01 7.91
CA PRO A 79 -21.42 -2.77 8.66
C PRO A 79 -21.21 -2.97 10.16
N SER A 80 -21.94 -3.90 10.79
CA SER A 80 -21.80 -4.20 12.22
C SER A 80 -20.44 -4.85 12.52
N ALA A 81 -20.02 -5.83 11.72
CA ALA A 81 -18.70 -6.46 11.87
C ALA A 81 -17.56 -5.47 11.61
N ALA A 82 -17.70 -4.59 10.61
CA ALA A 82 -16.73 -3.54 10.32
C ALA A 82 -16.64 -2.53 11.48
N SER A 83 -17.76 -2.14 12.10
CA SER A 83 -17.76 -1.27 13.28
C SER A 83 -17.02 -1.89 14.46
N LEU A 84 -17.11 -3.22 14.66
CA LEU A 84 -16.34 -3.89 15.71
C LEU A 84 -14.83 -3.72 15.48
N VAL A 85 -14.37 -3.87 14.24
CA VAL A 85 -12.95 -3.81 13.89
C VAL A 85 -12.42 -2.36 13.83
N LEU A 86 -13.16 -1.46 13.19
CA LEU A 86 -12.69 -0.12 12.83
C LEU A 86 -13.14 0.98 13.82
N LYS A 87 -13.92 0.62 14.85
CA LYS A 87 -14.40 1.58 15.86
C LYS A 87 -14.36 1.04 17.29
N THR A 88 -14.92 -0.15 17.54
CA THR A 88 -15.02 -0.67 18.92
C THR A 88 -13.69 -1.20 19.44
N HIS A 89 -12.93 -1.87 18.59
CA HIS A 89 -11.62 -2.45 18.91
C HIS A 89 -10.51 -1.87 18.01
N ASP A 90 -10.70 -0.65 17.52
CA ASP A 90 -9.80 -0.01 16.56
C ASP A 90 -8.37 0.11 17.10
N HIS A 91 -8.20 0.45 18.38
CA HIS A 91 -6.89 0.59 19.01
C HIS A 91 -6.12 -0.75 19.09
N SER A 92 -6.78 -1.86 19.43
CA SER A 92 -6.11 -3.16 19.50
C SER A 92 -5.89 -3.80 18.14
N LEU A 93 -6.67 -3.39 17.13
CA LEU A 93 -6.61 -3.89 15.75
C LEU A 93 -6.00 -2.89 14.76
N SER A 94 -5.35 -1.83 15.25
CA SER A 94 -4.73 -0.80 14.39
C SER A 94 -3.43 -1.24 13.75
N TYR A 95 -2.85 -2.37 14.18
CA TYR A 95 -1.63 -2.91 13.62
C TYR A 95 -1.80 -3.21 12.12
N ARG A 96 -0.76 -2.90 11.34
CA ARG A 96 -0.78 -3.10 9.89
C ARG A 96 0.13 -4.26 9.51
N ALA A 97 -0.41 -5.23 8.79
CA ALA A 97 0.39 -6.30 8.22
C ALA A 97 1.10 -5.80 6.95
N LEU A 98 2.41 -5.56 7.03
CA LEU A 98 3.19 -5.07 5.89
C LEU A 98 3.49 -6.22 4.90
N PRO A 99 3.15 -6.08 3.61
CA PRO A 99 3.55 -7.03 2.59
C PRO A 99 5.06 -6.95 2.35
N GLN A 100 5.68 -8.05 1.92
CA GLN A 100 7.13 -8.10 1.64
C GLN A 100 7.60 -6.99 0.68
N GLY A 101 6.75 -6.58 -0.27
CA GLY A 101 7.06 -5.50 -1.21
C GLY A 101 7.24 -4.13 -0.55
N GLY A 102 6.66 -3.90 0.63
CA GLY A 102 6.81 -2.66 1.40
C GLY A 102 7.60 -2.81 2.70
N LYS A 103 8.17 -3.99 2.96
CA LYS A 103 8.77 -4.33 4.26
C LYS A 103 10.22 -3.87 4.37
N PHE A 104 10.39 -2.56 4.57
CA PHE A 104 11.67 -1.91 4.85
C PHE A 104 11.55 -1.17 6.19
N PRO A 105 11.97 -1.78 7.32
CA PRO A 105 11.77 -1.19 8.65
C PRO A 105 12.27 0.25 8.78
N GLU A 106 13.37 0.57 8.10
CA GLU A 106 13.97 1.91 8.07
C GLU A 106 13.03 2.99 7.51
N TYR A 107 12.07 2.61 6.66
CA TYR A 107 11.14 3.54 5.99
C TYR A 107 9.70 3.36 6.47
N ALA A 108 9.28 2.11 6.67
CA ALA A 108 7.89 1.79 6.90
C ALA A 108 7.41 2.23 8.29
N ASN A 109 8.31 2.33 9.27
CA ASN A 109 8.02 2.88 10.60
C ASN A 109 7.70 4.39 10.57
N HIS A 110 8.02 5.08 9.47
CA HIS A 110 7.73 6.49 9.27
C HIS A 110 6.62 6.73 8.23
N SER A 111 6.12 5.67 7.59
CA SER A 111 5.09 5.77 6.56
C SER A 111 3.74 6.14 7.16
N LEU A 112 3.04 7.09 6.55
CA LEU A 112 1.66 7.42 6.90
C LEU A 112 0.71 6.21 6.72
N VAL A 113 1.02 5.35 5.74
CA VAL A 113 0.17 4.22 5.34
C VAL A 113 0.46 2.95 6.14
N TRP A 114 1.72 2.72 6.54
CA TRP A 114 2.15 1.43 7.12
C TRP A 114 2.61 1.48 8.57
N ALA A 115 2.97 2.66 9.11
CA ALA A 115 3.43 2.75 10.49
C ALA A 115 2.32 2.48 11.51
N ASP A 116 2.73 2.02 12.69
CA ASP A 116 1.85 1.89 13.85
C ASP A 116 1.43 3.26 14.39
N CYS A 117 0.37 3.27 15.21
CA CYS A 117 -0.21 4.48 15.81
C CYS A 117 0.68 5.06 16.93
N THR A 118 1.84 5.57 16.55
CA THR A 118 2.80 6.28 17.41
C THR A 118 2.46 7.77 17.49
N ASP A 119 3.05 8.50 18.43
CA ASP A 119 2.82 9.95 18.54
C ASP A 119 3.34 10.72 17.32
N SER A 120 4.47 10.31 16.74
CA SER A 120 4.95 10.85 15.46
C SER A 120 3.96 10.61 14.32
N TRP A 121 3.36 9.41 14.25
CA TRP A 121 2.32 9.12 13.26
C TRP A 121 1.06 9.97 13.48
N LYS A 122 0.63 10.19 14.73
CA LYS A 122 -0.52 11.06 15.06
C LYS A 122 -0.25 12.53 14.68
N GLN A 123 0.96 13.03 14.97
CA GLN A 123 1.39 14.37 14.58
C GLN A 123 1.34 14.53 13.06
N LEU A 124 1.95 13.59 12.34
CA LEU A 124 1.95 13.59 10.88
C LEU A 124 0.53 13.53 10.30
N ARG A 125 -0.33 12.65 10.82
CA ARG A 125 -1.73 12.53 10.40
C ARG A 125 -2.50 13.83 10.66
N THR A 126 -2.18 14.52 11.76
CA THR A 126 -2.74 15.83 12.08
C THR A 126 -2.32 16.86 11.03
N ILE A 127 -1.03 16.93 10.68
CA ILE A 127 -0.51 17.81 9.63
C ILE A 127 -1.19 17.54 8.29
N CYS A 128 -1.28 16.27 7.87
CA CYS A 128 -1.97 15.92 6.62
C CYS A 128 -3.44 16.38 6.64
N ARG A 129 -4.14 16.16 7.76
CA ARG A 129 -5.54 16.59 7.91
C ARG A 129 -5.69 18.11 7.85
N THR A 130 -4.80 18.87 8.47
CA THR A 130 -4.94 20.34 8.57
C THR A 130 -4.36 21.08 7.37
N GLN A 131 -3.35 20.52 6.70
CA GLN A 131 -2.55 21.21 5.69
C GLN A 131 -2.68 20.64 4.28
N LEU A 132 -3.19 19.41 4.12
CA LEU A 132 -3.41 18.82 2.79
C LEU A 132 -4.88 18.53 2.53
N PHE A 133 -5.58 18.00 3.53
CA PHE A 133 -6.97 17.56 3.42
C PHE A 133 -7.96 18.47 4.15
N SER A 134 -7.56 19.70 4.50
CA SER A 134 -8.48 20.66 5.10
C SER A 134 -9.42 21.22 4.05
N ARG A 135 -10.62 21.65 4.48
CA ARG A 135 -11.61 22.25 3.59
C ARG A 135 -11.02 23.43 2.80
N LYS A 136 -10.25 24.28 3.47
CA LYS A 136 -9.56 25.41 2.83
C LYS A 136 -8.65 24.97 1.69
N MET A 137 -7.80 23.96 1.91
CA MET A 137 -6.86 23.48 0.87
C MET A 137 -7.59 22.80 -0.29
N VAL A 138 -8.67 22.07 0.01
CA VAL A 138 -9.53 21.50 -1.02
C VAL A 138 -10.18 22.61 -1.85
N ASP A 139 -10.70 23.66 -1.22
CA ASP A 139 -11.35 24.78 -1.92
C ASP A 139 -10.32 25.60 -2.72
N ASP A 140 -9.18 25.95 -2.13
CA ASP A 140 -8.10 26.72 -2.78
C ASP A 140 -7.52 25.96 -4.00
N GLY A 141 -7.47 24.63 -3.93
CA GLY A 141 -7.01 23.77 -5.03
C GLY A 141 -8.05 23.54 -6.15
N ALA A 142 -9.27 24.09 -6.06
CA ALA A 142 -10.34 23.81 -7.02
C ALA A 142 -9.96 24.19 -8.46
N ASN A 143 -9.36 25.36 -8.65
CA ASN A 143 -8.94 25.83 -9.97
C ASN A 143 -7.88 24.92 -10.60
N LEU A 144 -6.88 24.50 -9.81
CA LEU A 144 -5.86 23.55 -10.28
C LEU A 144 -6.49 22.22 -10.69
N ARG A 145 -7.42 21.70 -9.89
CA ARG A 145 -8.11 20.44 -10.24
C ARG A 145 -8.93 20.58 -11.51
N GLN A 146 -9.65 21.69 -11.67
CA GLN A 146 -10.41 21.97 -12.88
C GLN A 146 -9.49 22.01 -14.11
N GLN A 147 -8.39 22.76 -14.02
CA GLN A 147 -7.39 22.84 -15.09
C GLN A 147 -6.83 21.46 -15.47
N LYS A 148 -6.40 20.65 -14.50
CA LYS A 148 -5.85 19.31 -14.76
C LYS A 148 -6.88 18.36 -15.39
N VAL A 149 -8.17 18.50 -15.05
CA VAL A 149 -9.25 17.75 -15.69
C VAL A 149 -9.52 18.23 -17.11
N GLU A 150 -9.47 19.54 -17.38
CA GLU A 150 -9.60 20.09 -18.72
C GLU A 150 -8.46 19.63 -19.64
N GLU A 151 -7.22 19.63 -19.14
CA GLU A 151 -6.04 19.06 -19.82
C GLU A 151 -6.24 17.56 -20.13
N MET A 152 -6.75 16.79 -19.16
CA MET A 152 -7.07 15.37 -19.34
C MET A 152 -8.12 15.15 -20.45
N VAL A 153 -9.21 15.92 -20.43
CA VAL A 153 -10.26 15.85 -21.47
C VAL A 153 -9.69 16.26 -22.83
N GLY A 154 -8.85 17.30 -22.88
CA GLY A 154 -8.15 17.70 -24.09
C GLY A 154 -7.27 16.57 -24.67
N ARG A 155 -6.51 15.88 -23.82
CA ARG A 155 -5.72 14.69 -24.23
C ARG A 155 -6.58 13.55 -24.76
N LEU A 156 -7.75 13.31 -24.16
CA LEU A 156 -8.67 12.27 -24.65
C LEU A 156 -9.33 12.65 -25.98
N ARG A 157 -9.64 13.93 -26.17
CA ARG A 157 -10.19 14.45 -27.44
C ARG A 157 -9.15 14.38 -28.57
N SER A 158 -7.88 14.65 -28.29
CA SER A 158 -6.82 14.59 -29.32
C SER A 158 -6.53 13.17 -29.83
N THR A 159 -6.99 12.15 -29.11
CA THR A 159 -6.92 10.75 -29.51
C THR A 159 -8.24 10.20 -30.05
N GLU A 160 -9.18 11.07 -30.44
CA GLU A 160 -10.44 10.68 -31.06
C GLU A 160 -10.22 9.77 -32.28
N GLY A 161 -11.04 8.72 -32.38
CA GLY A 161 -10.90 7.69 -33.41
C GLY A 161 -9.75 6.69 -33.19
N LYS A 162 -8.96 6.82 -32.10
CA LYS A 162 -7.86 5.91 -31.76
C LYS A 162 -8.10 5.20 -30.42
N ALA A 163 -7.69 3.94 -30.35
CA ALA A 163 -7.69 3.19 -29.09
C ALA A 163 -6.78 3.90 -28.07
N THR A 164 -7.33 4.23 -26.90
CA THR A 164 -6.63 5.00 -25.86
C THR A 164 -6.69 4.27 -24.52
N ASN A 165 -5.55 4.20 -23.83
CA ASN A 165 -5.48 3.64 -22.48
C ASN A 165 -5.95 4.68 -21.44
N VAL A 166 -7.26 4.67 -21.14
CA VAL A 166 -7.86 5.62 -20.19
C VAL A 166 -7.24 5.54 -18.79
N ALA A 167 -6.86 4.32 -18.34
CA ALA A 167 -6.26 4.15 -17.02
C ALA A 167 -4.91 4.86 -16.90
N GLU A 168 -4.12 4.87 -17.98
CA GLU A 168 -2.84 5.58 -18.02
C GLU A 168 -3.02 7.09 -18.03
N VAL A 169 -3.98 7.59 -18.84
CA VAL A 169 -4.30 9.02 -18.89
C VAL A 169 -4.77 9.52 -17.52
N VAL A 170 -5.68 8.80 -16.86
CA VAL A 170 -6.17 9.16 -15.51
C VAL A 170 -5.06 9.08 -14.48
N PHE A 171 -4.21 8.05 -14.51
CA PHE A 171 -3.07 7.94 -13.61
C PHE A 171 -2.12 9.14 -13.75
N ASP A 172 -1.77 9.50 -14.98
CA ASP A 172 -0.90 10.64 -15.25
C ASP A 172 -1.49 11.93 -14.69
N THR A 173 -2.78 12.18 -14.93
CA THR A 173 -3.47 13.38 -14.46
C THR A 173 -3.53 13.45 -12.93
N ILE A 174 -3.85 12.34 -12.25
CA ILE A 174 -3.87 12.29 -10.78
C ILE A 174 -2.46 12.54 -10.24
N PHE A 175 -1.44 11.94 -10.86
CA PHE A 175 -0.06 12.11 -10.44
C PHE A 175 0.39 13.58 -10.57
N ASP A 176 0.13 14.21 -11.71
CA ASP A 176 0.51 15.61 -11.97
C ASP A 176 -0.24 16.57 -11.03
N MET A 177 -1.52 16.30 -10.79
CA MET A 177 -2.33 17.05 -9.83
C MET A 177 -1.77 16.96 -8.40
N LEU A 178 -1.43 15.75 -7.93
CA LEU A 178 -0.86 15.56 -6.60
C LEU A 178 0.51 16.21 -6.46
N ALA A 179 1.39 16.07 -7.45
CA ALA A 179 2.70 16.71 -7.45
C ALA A 179 2.55 18.24 -7.35
N SER A 180 1.68 18.84 -8.16
CA SER A 180 1.43 20.28 -8.08
C SER A 180 0.76 20.72 -6.78
N CYS A 181 -0.09 19.91 -6.17
CA CYS A 181 -0.65 20.22 -4.84
C CYS A 181 0.41 20.17 -3.72
N ILE A 182 1.37 19.25 -3.80
CA ILE A 182 2.38 19.05 -2.75
C ILE A 182 3.50 20.08 -2.84
N PHE A 183 3.98 20.36 -4.05
CA PHE A 183 5.16 21.18 -4.30
C PHE A 183 4.85 22.60 -4.81
N SER A 184 3.58 22.92 -5.08
CA SER A 184 3.14 24.19 -5.68
C SER A 184 3.90 24.58 -6.96
N GLU A 185 4.42 23.58 -7.67
CA GLU A 185 5.17 23.69 -8.92
C GLU A 185 4.55 22.75 -9.97
N ASP A 186 4.84 22.95 -11.26
CA ASP A 186 4.54 21.92 -12.25
C ASP A 186 5.29 20.62 -11.93
N ALA A 187 4.68 19.47 -12.19
CA ALA A 187 5.23 18.17 -11.81
C ALA A 187 6.62 17.91 -12.44
N GLU A 188 6.86 18.37 -13.67
CA GLU A 188 8.17 18.23 -14.31
C GLU A 188 9.20 19.13 -13.64
N ALA A 189 8.83 20.38 -13.33
CA ALA A 189 9.70 21.33 -12.64
C ALA A 189 10.08 20.87 -11.21
N ALA A 190 9.10 20.31 -10.49
CA ALA A 190 9.29 19.81 -9.14
C ALA A 190 10.17 18.55 -9.10
N LEU A 191 9.89 17.58 -9.99
CA LEU A 191 10.49 16.24 -9.92
C LEU A 191 11.73 16.07 -10.80
N GLY A 192 12.00 17.02 -11.69
CA GLY A 192 13.06 16.97 -12.71
C GLY A 192 12.84 15.96 -13.83
N SER A 193 12.17 14.84 -13.54
CA SER A 193 11.68 13.89 -14.54
C SER A 193 10.40 13.22 -14.05
N VAL A 194 9.25 13.81 -14.38
CA VAL A 194 7.92 13.28 -14.03
C VAL A 194 7.71 11.89 -14.60
N THR A 195 8.22 11.63 -15.80
CA THR A 195 8.08 10.34 -16.48
C THR A 195 8.82 9.23 -15.72
N LYS A 196 10.06 9.50 -15.27
CA LYS A 196 10.82 8.57 -14.42
C LYS A 196 10.05 8.32 -13.13
N MET A 197 9.56 9.37 -12.48
CA MET A 197 8.88 9.26 -11.19
C MET A 197 7.56 8.47 -11.30
N LYS A 198 6.72 8.76 -12.29
CA LYS A 198 5.52 7.97 -12.63
C LYS A 198 5.85 6.49 -12.84
N GLY A 199 6.94 6.20 -13.56
CA GLY A 199 7.44 4.85 -13.77
C GLY A 199 7.85 4.14 -12.48
N LEU A 200 8.56 4.84 -11.58
CA LEU A 200 8.95 4.32 -10.27
C LEU A 200 7.71 4.02 -9.40
N THR A 201 6.78 4.96 -9.31
CA THR A 201 5.53 4.80 -8.54
C THR A 201 4.72 3.60 -9.01
N ARG A 202 4.54 3.42 -10.34
CA ARG A 202 3.84 2.25 -10.90
C ARG A 202 4.51 0.93 -10.50
N LYS A 203 5.84 0.87 -10.56
CA LYS A 203 6.60 -0.32 -10.18
C LYS A 203 6.46 -0.63 -8.69
N LEU A 204 6.54 0.38 -7.83
CA LEU A 204 6.36 0.22 -6.38
C LEU A 204 4.96 -0.29 -6.03
N ILE A 205 3.91 0.32 -6.60
CA ILE A 205 2.52 -0.16 -6.45
C ILE A 205 2.43 -1.64 -6.90
N GLY A 206 3.05 -1.97 -8.03
CA GLY A 206 3.12 -3.35 -8.51
C GLY A 206 3.77 -4.32 -7.53
N PHE A 207 4.86 -3.94 -6.85
CA PHE A 207 5.52 -4.81 -5.87
C PHE A 207 4.73 -4.98 -4.57
N VAL A 208 4.08 -3.92 -4.08
CA VAL A 208 3.30 -3.94 -2.84
C VAL A 208 2.00 -4.73 -3.02
N THR A 209 1.41 -4.72 -4.23
CA THR A 209 0.14 -5.40 -4.52
C THR A 209 0.30 -6.82 -5.06
N LYS A 210 1.50 -7.20 -5.51
CA LYS A 210 1.76 -8.53 -6.04
C LYS A 210 1.77 -9.58 -4.92
N PRO A 211 1.00 -10.67 -5.02
CA PRO A 211 1.06 -11.76 -4.06
C PRO A 211 2.48 -12.30 -3.89
N ASN A 212 2.93 -12.41 -2.64
CA ASN A 212 4.24 -12.95 -2.30
C ASN A 212 4.09 -14.21 -1.42
N VAL A 213 4.74 -15.30 -1.81
CA VAL A 213 4.79 -16.56 -1.06
C VAL A 213 5.27 -16.34 0.37
N SER A 214 6.25 -15.45 0.56
CA SER A 214 6.80 -15.11 1.87
C SER A 214 5.81 -14.43 2.81
N ASP A 215 4.76 -13.78 2.28
CA ASP A 215 3.69 -13.21 3.11
C ASP A 215 2.77 -14.29 3.67
N TYR A 216 2.62 -15.40 2.94
CA TYR A 216 1.83 -16.56 3.39
C TYR A 216 2.66 -17.57 4.19
N PHE A 217 3.97 -17.62 3.97
CA PHE A 217 4.90 -18.56 4.59
C PHE A 217 6.16 -17.83 5.11
N PRO A 218 6.11 -17.20 6.30
CA PRO A 218 7.22 -16.40 6.80
C PRO A 218 8.55 -17.16 6.98
N VAL A 219 8.50 -18.49 7.12
CA VAL A 219 9.71 -19.33 7.22
C VAL A 219 10.64 -19.21 6.00
N VAL A 220 10.09 -18.91 4.81
CA VAL A 220 10.90 -18.68 3.60
C VAL A 220 11.17 -17.20 3.31
N ALA A 221 10.72 -16.29 4.18
CA ALA A 221 10.83 -14.85 3.93
C ALA A 221 12.28 -14.35 3.84
N GLY A 222 13.24 -15.03 4.47
CA GLY A 222 14.66 -14.72 4.34
C GLY A 222 15.18 -14.83 2.91
N ILE A 223 14.67 -15.80 2.15
CA ILE A 223 15.15 -16.18 0.81
C ILE A 223 14.72 -15.16 -0.27
N ASP A 224 13.57 -14.49 -0.08
CA ASP A 224 12.95 -13.61 -1.08
C ASP A 224 12.79 -14.33 -2.44
N ILE A 225 12.10 -15.48 -2.44
CA ILE A 225 11.94 -16.38 -3.59
C ILE A 225 11.51 -15.64 -4.88
N GLN A 226 10.64 -14.63 -4.77
CA GLN A 226 10.15 -13.86 -5.92
C GLN A 226 11.00 -12.62 -6.24
N GLY A 227 12.02 -12.33 -5.44
CA GLY A 227 12.88 -11.15 -5.54
C GLY A 227 12.14 -9.83 -5.33
N ILE A 228 10.92 -9.87 -4.77
CA ILE A 228 10.03 -8.71 -4.65
C ILE A 228 10.62 -7.71 -3.65
N ARG A 229 11.11 -8.20 -2.50
CA ARG A 229 11.66 -7.33 -1.46
C ARG A 229 12.91 -6.62 -1.98
N ARG A 230 13.84 -7.36 -2.61
CA ARG A 230 15.07 -6.77 -3.17
C ARG A 230 14.78 -5.74 -4.26
N LYS A 231 13.91 -6.06 -5.23
CA LYS A 231 13.57 -5.16 -6.33
C LYS A 231 12.85 -3.91 -5.83
N SER A 232 11.87 -4.07 -4.95
CA SER A 232 11.13 -2.94 -4.38
C SER A 232 12.04 -2.00 -3.58
N ARG A 233 13.02 -2.54 -2.84
CA ARG A 233 14.02 -1.73 -2.13
C ARG A 233 14.82 -0.85 -3.10
N ALA A 234 15.30 -1.44 -4.20
CA ALA A 234 16.08 -0.71 -5.19
C ALA A 234 15.29 0.45 -5.85
N TYR A 235 13.98 0.26 -6.06
CA TYR A 235 13.13 1.34 -6.56
C TYR A 235 12.78 2.38 -5.49
N THR A 236 12.61 1.95 -4.24
CA THR A 236 12.38 2.86 -3.10
C THR A 236 13.56 3.80 -2.93
N LEU A 237 14.79 3.29 -3.03
CA LEU A 237 16.01 4.11 -2.97
C LEU A 237 16.10 5.14 -4.10
N GLN A 238 15.71 4.77 -5.33
CA GLN A 238 15.66 5.71 -6.45
C GLN A 238 14.63 6.83 -6.25
N VAL A 239 13.49 6.53 -5.63
CA VAL A 239 12.50 7.55 -5.27
C VAL A 239 13.06 8.47 -4.18
N TYR A 240 13.72 7.90 -3.17
CA TYR A 240 14.32 8.67 -2.08
C TYR A 240 15.45 9.60 -2.55
N GLU A 241 16.19 9.20 -3.58
CA GLU A 241 17.20 10.06 -4.23
C GLU A 241 16.55 11.28 -4.90
N VAL A 242 15.40 11.10 -5.57
CA VAL A 242 14.63 12.22 -6.13
C VAL A 242 14.15 13.15 -5.01
N TRP A 243 13.60 12.59 -3.92
CA TRP A 243 13.18 13.39 -2.78
C TRP A 243 14.33 14.15 -2.11
N GLU A 244 15.50 13.53 -1.99
CA GLU A 244 16.68 14.18 -1.42
C GLU A 244 17.04 15.45 -2.20
N GLY A 245 17.07 15.37 -3.53
CA GLY A 245 17.33 16.53 -4.39
C GLY A 245 16.30 17.64 -4.21
N ILE A 246 15.01 17.28 -4.07
CA ILE A 246 13.93 18.24 -3.83
C ILE A 246 14.06 18.93 -2.48
N LEU A 247 14.34 18.16 -1.42
CA LEU A 247 14.55 18.71 -0.08
C LEU A 247 15.77 19.63 -0.04
N ALA A 248 16.88 19.24 -0.67
CA ALA A 248 18.08 20.07 -0.74
C ALA A 248 17.81 21.40 -1.46
N LYS A 249 17.21 21.35 -2.66
CA LYS A 249 16.82 22.54 -3.44
C LYS A 249 15.90 23.45 -2.63
N ARG A 250 14.88 22.89 -1.96
CA ARG A 250 13.92 23.69 -1.20
C ARG A 250 14.56 24.32 0.04
N LYS A 251 15.44 23.62 0.74
CA LYS A 251 16.20 24.16 1.89
C LYS A 251 17.12 25.31 1.46
N GLU A 252 17.80 25.19 0.33
CA GLU A 252 18.65 26.25 -0.22
C GLU A 252 17.84 27.51 -0.54
N GLN A 253 16.66 27.34 -1.16
CA GLN A 253 15.74 28.45 -1.47
C GLN A 253 15.20 29.17 -0.23
N ARG A 254 15.07 28.47 0.91
CA ARG A 254 14.60 29.06 2.17
C ARG A 254 15.67 29.92 2.85
N GLY A 255 16.96 29.63 2.67
CA GLY A 255 18.08 30.29 3.33
C GLY A 255 18.14 30.05 4.86
N ASP A 256 19.34 30.06 5.43
CA ASP A 256 19.56 29.98 6.88
C ASP A 256 19.08 31.29 7.55
N GLY A 257 17.81 31.33 7.98
CA GLY A 257 17.27 32.40 8.82
C GLY A 257 16.21 33.31 8.20
N ALA A 258 15.59 32.95 7.07
CA ALA A 258 14.42 33.69 6.60
C ALA A 258 13.24 33.47 7.55
N VAL A 259 12.79 34.56 8.20
CA VAL A 259 11.51 34.71 8.91
C VAL A 259 10.45 33.86 8.23
N MET A 260 9.87 32.91 8.96
CA MET A 260 8.71 32.07 8.61
C MET A 260 8.02 32.56 7.35
N VAL A 261 8.59 32.22 6.18
CA VAL A 261 7.93 32.47 4.91
C VAL A 261 6.72 31.58 5.02
N LYS A 262 5.56 32.22 5.19
CA LYS A 262 4.23 31.62 5.31
C LYS A 262 4.26 30.29 4.56
N ASP A 263 4.10 29.16 5.26
CA ASP A 263 4.27 27.84 4.65
C ASP A 263 3.45 27.80 3.35
N ASN A 264 4.12 27.88 2.20
CA ASN A 264 3.47 28.21 0.94
C ASN A 264 2.87 26.95 0.31
N ASP A 265 3.41 25.79 0.66
CA ASP A 265 2.93 24.49 0.22
C ASP A 265 3.12 23.42 1.30
N PHE A 266 2.70 22.19 0.96
CA PHE A 266 2.74 21.07 1.90
C PHE A 266 4.17 20.64 2.24
N LEU A 267 5.13 20.79 1.33
CA LEU A 267 6.52 20.47 1.59
C LEU A 267 7.14 21.45 2.60
N ASP A 268 6.83 22.74 2.50
CA ASP A 268 7.30 23.76 3.46
C ASP A 268 6.78 23.49 4.86
N VAL A 269 5.49 23.12 4.99
CA VAL A 269 4.89 22.66 6.25
C VAL A 269 5.66 21.48 6.83
N LEU A 270 5.98 20.47 6.01
CA LEU A 270 6.72 19.29 6.46
C LEU A 270 8.13 19.65 6.92
N LEU A 271 8.84 20.52 6.20
CA LEU A 271 10.16 21.01 6.60
C LEU A 271 10.11 21.84 7.90
N SER A 272 9.02 22.58 8.14
CA SER A 272 8.80 23.37 9.37
C SER A 272 8.30 22.54 10.56
N SER A 273 7.95 21.26 10.35
CA SER A 273 7.29 20.42 11.37
C SER A 273 8.22 19.76 12.40
N GLY A 274 9.54 19.89 12.22
CA GLY A 274 10.55 19.22 13.06
C GLY A 274 10.77 17.74 12.73
N PHE A 275 10.15 17.20 11.68
CA PHE A 275 10.46 15.88 11.17
C PHE A 275 11.84 15.84 10.51
N SER A 276 12.54 14.72 10.67
CA SER A 276 13.78 14.44 9.92
C SER A 276 13.52 14.27 8.44
N ASP A 277 14.53 14.49 7.60
CA ASP A 277 14.44 14.28 6.15
C ASP A 277 13.99 12.86 5.81
N LEU A 278 14.42 11.86 6.58
CA LEU A 278 13.97 10.48 6.41
C LEU A 278 12.46 10.33 6.60
N GLN A 279 11.92 10.97 7.64
CA GLN A 279 10.48 10.96 7.91
C GLN A 279 9.74 11.69 6.79
N ILE A 280 10.17 12.89 6.39
CA ILE A 280 9.54 13.66 5.30
C ILE A 280 9.51 12.82 4.01
N LYS A 281 10.62 12.19 3.62
CA LYS A 281 10.68 11.31 2.44
C LYS A 281 9.74 10.12 2.53
N ALA A 282 9.57 9.53 3.72
CA ALA A 282 8.66 8.41 3.93
C ALA A 282 7.17 8.79 3.84
N VAL A 283 6.84 10.07 4.01
CA VAL A 283 5.48 10.61 3.84
C VAL A 283 5.18 10.90 2.38
N LEU A 284 6.19 11.35 1.63
CA LEU A 284 6.08 11.64 0.20
C LEU A 284 6.04 10.38 -0.67
N LEU A 285 6.40 9.21 -0.11
CA LEU A 285 6.35 7.90 -0.78
C LEU A 285 4.97 7.25 -0.71
#